data_AF-A0A5J6XVL2-F1
#
_entry.id   AF-A0A5J6XVL2-F1
#
_cell.length_a   1.000
_cell.length_b   1.000
_cell.length_c   1.000
_cell.angle_alpha   90.00
_cell.angle_beta   90.00
_cell.angle_gamma   90.00
#
_symmetry.space_group_name_H-M   'P 1'
#
loop_
_entity.id
_entity.type
_entity.pdbx_description
1 polymer ?
#
loop_
_entity_poly.entity_id
_entity_poly.type
_entity_poly.pdbx_seq_one_letter_code
_entity_poly.pdbx_strand_id
1 'polypeptide(L)'
;CLRKYRKRCMQDMHQWLSFGPKYGSLSELQSGEQFLETIEKERKTTTVIVHIYEDGVKGCDLLNSSLTCLAAEYSMVRFCKIKASNTGAEDRFSSDVLPTLLVYRGGELVSNFLSVTEQFN
;
A
#
# COMPACT_ATOMS: atom_id res chain seq x y z
N CYS A 1 35.35 -21.22 1.60
CA CYS A 1 34.17 -21.55 0.77
C CYS A 1 32.84 -21.04 1.35
N LEU A 2 32.50 -21.30 2.63
CA LEU A 2 31.23 -20.88 3.25
C LEU A 2 30.91 -19.37 3.16
N ARG A 3 31.89 -18.47 3.37
CA ARG A 3 31.66 -17.02 3.30
C ARG A 3 31.23 -16.55 1.91
N LYS A 4 31.78 -17.16 0.85
CA LYS A 4 31.40 -16.87 -0.55
C LYS A 4 29.98 -17.38 -0.83
N TYR A 5 29.63 -18.57 -0.35
CA TYR A 5 28.27 -19.13 -0.48
C TYR A 5 27.21 -18.27 0.22
N ARG A 6 27.44 -17.87 1.49
CA ARG A 6 26.54 -16.96 2.23
C ARG A 6 26.34 -15.62 1.52
N LYS A 7 27.43 -15.02 1.01
CA LYS A 7 27.36 -13.78 0.24
C LYS A 7 26.54 -13.96 -1.04
N ARG A 8 26.71 -15.09 -1.73
CA ARG A 8 25.99 -15.39 -2.97
C ARG A 8 24.49 -15.56 -2.74
N CYS A 9 24.07 -16.30 -1.71
CA CYS A 9 22.64 -16.44 -1.39
C CYS A 9 21.95 -15.09 -1.12
N MET A 10 22.59 -14.19 -0.35
CA MET A 10 22.04 -12.86 -0.10
C MET A 10 21.95 -12.01 -1.37
N GLN A 11 22.96 -12.11 -2.25
CA GLN A 11 22.98 -11.39 -3.52
C GLN A 11 21.90 -11.89 -4.47
N ASP A 12 21.77 -13.21 -4.63
CA ASP A 12 20.78 -13.82 -5.51
C ASP A 12 19.35 -13.48 -5.04
N MET A 13 19.10 -13.49 -3.72
CA MET A 13 17.82 -13.11 -3.12
C MET A 13 17.51 -11.62 -3.35
N HIS A 14 18.49 -10.73 -3.14
CA HIS A 14 18.31 -9.30 -3.41
C HIS A 14 18.00 -9.05 -4.88
N GLN A 15 18.75 -9.69 -5.80
CA GLN A 15 18.52 -9.55 -7.22
C GLN A 15 17.11 -9.99 -7.60
N TRP A 16 16.67 -11.15 -7.13
CA TRP A 16 15.32 -11.68 -7.40
C TRP A 16 14.21 -10.75 -6.91
N LEU A 17 14.40 -10.11 -5.76
CA LEU A 17 13.45 -9.15 -5.19
C LEU A 17 13.51 -7.76 -5.84
N SER A 18 14.60 -7.44 -6.56
CA SER A 18 14.83 -6.12 -7.19
C SER A 18 14.20 -6.00 -8.58
N PHE A 19 13.65 -7.10 -9.13
CA PHE A 19 13.02 -7.10 -10.45
C PHE A 19 11.51 -6.96 -10.31
N GLY A 20 10.98 -5.79 -10.66
CA GLY A 20 9.55 -5.52 -10.63
C GLY A 20 9.20 -4.22 -11.35
N PRO A 21 7.90 -4.02 -11.67
CA PRO A 21 7.40 -2.72 -12.09
C PRO A 21 7.76 -1.68 -11.04
N LYS A 22 8.09 -0.47 -11.51
CA LYS A 22 8.32 0.68 -10.65
C LYS A 22 7.13 1.62 -10.76
N TYR A 23 6.55 1.99 -9.62
CA TYR A 23 5.44 2.93 -9.53
C TYR A 23 5.99 4.34 -9.28
N GLY A 24 6.40 4.62 -8.04
CA GLY A 24 7.05 5.89 -7.70
C GLY A 24 6.09 7.02 -7.29
N SER A 25 4.78 6.78 -7.28
CA SER A 25 3.76 7.78 -6.94
C SER A 25 2.54 7.18 -6.23
N LEU A 26 1.83 8.03 -5.49
CA LEU A 26 0.55 7.70 -4.86
C LEU A 26 -0.58 7.90 -5.88
N SER A 27 -1.27 6.83 -6.25
CA SER A 27 -2.34 6.86 -7.27
C SER A 27 -3.74 6.93 -6.63
N GLU A 28 -4.60 7.81 -7.12
CA GLU A 28 -6.01 7.89 -6.69
C GLU A 28 -6.87 6.87 -7.44
N LEU A 29 -7.64 6.06 -6.70
CA LEU A 29 -8.64 5.14 -7.25
C LEU A 29 -10.03 5.77 -7.15
N GLN A 30 -10.79 5.71 -8.25
CA GLN A 30 -12.08 6.38 -8.35
C GLN A 30 -13.28 5.50 -7.98
N SER A 31 -13.09 4.18 -7.86
CA SER A 31 -14.17 3.25 -7.56
C SER A 31 -13.66 1.96 -6.90
N GLY A 32 -14.58 1.25 -6.25
CA GLY A 32 -14.35 -0.11 -5.73
C GLY A 32 -13.92 -1.10 -6.81
N GLU A 33 -14.36 -0.92 -8.06
CA GLU A 33 -13.89 -1.75 -9.19
C GLU A 33 -12.40 -1.52 -9.49
N GLN A 34 -11.95 -0.27 -9.55
CA GLN A 34 -10.53 0.04 -9.73
C GLN A 34 -9.68 -0.46 -8.57
N PHE A 35 -10.23 -0.45 -7.35
CA PHE A 35 -9.60 -1.03 -6.17
C PHE A 35 -9.41 -2.54 -6.32
N LEU A 36 -10.46 -3.29 -6.67
CA LEU A 36 -10.38 -4.74 -6.87
C LEU A 36 -9.42 -5.09 -8.01
N GLU A 37 -9.54 -4.41 -9.15
CA GLU A 37 -8.67 -4.61 -10.30
C GLU A 37 -7.19 -4.39 -9.94
N THR A 38 -6.91 -3.35 -9.16
CA THR A 38 -5.55 -3.02 -8.71
C THR A 38 -4.95 -4.11 -7.83
N ILE A 39 -5.74 -4.86 -7.07
CA ILE A 39 -5.26 -5.95 -6.21
C ILE A 39 -5.15 -7.25 -7.00
N GLU A 40 -6.16 -7.58 -7.79
CA GLU A 40 -6.26 -8.88 -8.49
C GLU A 40 -5.30 -9.01 -9.67
N LYS A 41 -5.12 -7.92 -10.46
CA LYS A 41 -4.27 -7.95 -11.66
C LYS A 41 -2.81 -7.65 -11.36
N GLU A 42 -2.47 -7.34 -10.11
CA GLU A 42 -1.11 -7.01 -9.73
C GLU A 42 -0.22 -8.26 -9.62
N ARG A 43 1.08 -8.08 -9.84
CA ARG A 43 2.05 -9.18 -9.68
C ARG A 43 2.03 -9.67 -8.24
N LYS A 44 2.01 -10.99 -8.06
CA LYS A 44 1.95 -11.62 -6.73
C LYS A 44 3.08 -11.21 -5.77
N THR A 45 4.22 -10.80 -6.32
CA THR A 45 5.38 -10.37 -5.54
C THR A 45 5.29 -8.92 -5.07
N THR A 46 4.51 -8.08 -5.76
CA THR A 46 4.31 -6.66 -5.44
C THR A 46 3.46 -6.52 -4.19
N THR A 47 3.86 -5.59 -3.33
CA THR A 47 3.02 -5.15 -2.20
C THR A 47 2.19 -3.96 -2.65
N VAL A 48 0.89 -4.00 -2.38
CA VAL A 48 -0.04 -2.90 -2.66
C VAL A 48 -0.50 -2.33 -1.32
N ILE A 49 -0.28 -1.04 -1.12
CA ILE A 49 -0.72 -0.31 0.07
C ILE A 49 -1.86 0.61 -0.37
N VAL A 50 -3.04 0.44 0.22
CA VAL A 50 -4.20 1.27 -0.07
C VAL A 50 -4.59 2.08 1.16
N HIS A 51 -4.56 3.39 1.04
CA HIS A 51 -5.11 4.31 2.02
C HIS A 51 -6.57 4.62 1.71
N ILE A 52 -7.47 4.14 2.57
CA ILE A 52 -8.88 4.53 2.55
C ILE A 52 -9.01 5.78 3.43
N TYR A 53 -9.55 6.86 2.86
CA TYR A 53 -9.58 8.18 3.47
C TYR A 53 -10.90 8.89 3.20
N GLU A 54 -11.13 10.03 3.85
CA GLU A 54 -12.18 10.96 3.43
C GLU A 54 -11.74 12.39 3.74
N ASP A 55 -12.21 13.35 2.93
CA ASP A 55 -11.84 14.75 3.12
C ASP A 55 -12.36 15.28 4.47
N GLY A 56 -11.54 16.08 5.16
CA GLY A 56 -11.89 16.66 6.46
C GLY A 56 -11.75 15.70 7.65
N VAL A 57 -11.46 14.42 7.42
CA VAL A 57 -11.11 13.49 8.51
C VAL A 57 -9.66 13.73 8.95
N LYS A 58 -9.49 13.97 10.25
CA LYS A 58 -8.19 14.27 10.86
C LYS A 58 -7.15 13.20 10.49
N GLY A 59 -5.97 13.62 10.05
CA GLY A 59 -4.84 12.73 9.76
C GLY A 59 -4.78 12.21 8.32
N CYS A 60 -5.89 12.24 7.56
CA CYS A 60 -5.90 11.78 6.16
C CYS A 60 -4.93 12.58 5.27
N ASP A 61 -4.95 13.92 5.35
CA ASP A 61 -4.07 14.77 4.53
C ASP A 61 -2.59 14.59 4.86
N LEU A 62 -2.28 14.41 6.15
CA LEU A 62 -0.92 14.14 6.60
C LEU A 62 -0.45 12.79 6.10
N LEU A 63 -1.28 11.75 6.22
CA LEU A 63 -0.95 10.42 5.74
C LEU A 63 -0.79 10.39 4.22
N ASN A 64 -1.64 11.09 3.47
CA ASN A 64 -1.48 11.29 2.02
C ASN A 64 -0.11 11.89 1.66
N SER A 65 0.33 12.92 2.40
CA SER A 65 1.63 13.56 2.19
C SER A 65 2.78 12.60 2.48
N SER A 66 2.73 11.87 3.60
CA SER A 66 3.74 10.87 3.97
C SER A 66 3.80 9.72 2.95
N LEU A 67 2.66 9.20 2.52
CA LEU A 67 2.59 8.14 1.51
C LEU A 67 3.08 8.61 0.13
N THR A 68 2.90 9.89 -0.20
CA THR A 68 3.46 10.46 -1.44
C THR A 68 4.99 10.41 -1.41
N CYS A 69 5.62 10.77 -0.29
CA CYS A 69 7.07 10.64 -0.11
C CYS A 69 7.53 9.18 -0.16
N LEU A 70 6.83 8.30 0.56
CA LEU A 70 7.15 6.87 0.59
C LEU A 70 7.00 6.21 -0.79
N ALA A 71 6.03 6.63 -1.60
CA ALA A 71 5.86 6.09 -2.95
C ALA A 71 7.07 6.40 -3.84
N ALA A 72 7.66 7.59 -3.71
CA ALA A 72 8.87 7.96 -4.44
C ALA A 72 10.10 7.17 -3.97
N GLU A 73 10.23 6.91 -2.66
CA GLU A 73 11.35 6.16 -2.07
C GLU A 73 11.26 4.64 -2.36
N TYR A 74 10.07 4.07 -2.20
CA TYR A 74 9.80 2.63 -2.31
C TYR A 74 9.11 2.29 -3.64
N SER A 75 9.78 2.58 -4.75
CA SER A 75 9.21 2.41 -6.10
C SER A 75 8.70 1.00 -6.46
N MET A 76 9.10 -0.05 -5.73
CA MET A 76 8.62 -1.43 -5.94
C MET A 76 7.31 -1.74 -5.20
N VAL A 77 6.82 -0.83 -4.36
CA VAL A 77 5.53 -0.90 -3.68
C VAL A 77 4.55 -0.02 -4.44
N ARG A 78 3.33 -0.53 -4.65
CA ARG A 78 2.26 0.24 -5.27
C ARG A 78 1.47 0.93 -4.18
N PHE A 79 1.50 2.26 -4.18
CA PHE A 79 0.73 3.07 -3.26
C PHE A 79 -0.52 3.61 -3.95
N CYS A 80 -1.67 3.38 -3.32
CA CYS A 80 -2.96 3.86 -3.78
C CYS A 80 -3.70 4.56 -2.64
N LYS A 81 -4.60 5.46 -3.02
CA LYS A 81 -5.59 6.02 -2.11
C LYS A 81 -6.98 6.00 -2.74
N ILE A 82 -8.01 5.89 -1.91
CA ILE A 82 -9.40 5.88 -2.33
C ILE A 82 -10.26 6.53 -1.25
N LYS A 83 -11.22 7.36 -1.65
CA LYS A 83 -12.21 7.89 -0.73
C LYS A 83 -13.12 6.78 -0.20
N ALA A 84 -13.47 6.81 1.08
CA ALA A 84 -14.38 5.86 1.71
C ALA A 84 -15.71 5.78 0.93
N SER A 85 -16.24 6.93 0.54
CA SER A 85 -17.41 7.07 -0.34
C SER A 85 -17.28 6.39 -1.72
N ASN A 86 -16.06 6.23 -2.24
CA ASN A 86 -15.78 5.59 -3.53
C ASN A 86 -15.53 4.08 -3.43
N THR A 87 -15.43 3.52 -2.22
CA THR A 87 -15.14 2.08 -2.03
C THR A 87 -16.30 1.16 -2.41
N GLY A 88 -17.55 1.68 -2.38
CA GLY A 88 -18.77 0.87 -2.43
C GLY A 88 -19.10 0.14 -1.12
N ALA A 89 -18.38 0.46 -0.02
CA ALA A 89 -18.56 -0.10 1.31
C ALA A 89 -18.48 1.00 2.39
N GLU A 90 -19.09 2.15 2.12
CA GLU A 90 -19.06 3.36 2.96
C GLU A 90 -19.51 3.07 4.41
N ASP A 91 -20.48 2.17 4.58
CA ASP A 91 -20.97 1.70 5.89
C ASP A 91 -19.89 1.00 6.74
N ARG A 92 -18.85 0.45 6.10
CA ARG A 92 -17.73 -0.22 6.77
C ARG A 92 -16.56 0.70 7.09
N PHE A 93 -16.53 1.89 6.48
CA PHE A 93 -15.45 2.88 6.61
C PHE A 93 -15.99 4.21 7.14
N SER A 94 -16.62 4.16 8.32
CA SER A 94 -17.02 5.37 9.04
C SER A 94 -15.81 6.22 9.46
N SER A 95 -16.05 7.47 9.83
CA SER A 95 -15.01 8.39 10.29
C SER A 95 -14.15 7.85 11.43
N ASP A 96 -14.71 6.97 12.27
CA ASP A 96 -14.05 6.45 13.48
C ASP A 96 -12.94 5.44 13.17
N VAL A 97 -12.97 4.82 11.99
CA VAL A 97 -11.94 3.86 11.54
C VAL A 97 -10.96 4.47 10.53
N LEU A 98 -11.23 5.70 10.08
CA LEU A 98 -10.39 6.43 9.15
C LEU A 98 -9.31 7.25 9.90
N PRO A 99 -8.13 7.46 9.28
CA PRO A 99 -7.66 6.85 8.04
C PRO A 99 -7.37 5.34 8.20
N THR A 100 -7.86 4.51 7.28
CA THR A 100 -7.55 3.07 7.24
C THR A 100 -6.43 2.81 6.23
N LEU A 101 -5.47 1.96 6.59
CA LEU A 101 -4.39 1.50 5.71
C LEU A 101 -4.49 -0.02 5.52
N LEU A 102 -4.74 -0.44 4.28
CA LEU A 102 -4.78 -1.84 3.90
C LEU A 102 -3.47 -2.21 3.19
N VAL A 103 -2.94 -3.39 3.50
CA VAL A 103 -1.75 -3.94 2.85
C VAL A 103 -2.09 -5.26 2.21
N TYR A 104 -1.92 -5.34 0.89
CA TYR A 104 -2.15 -6.55 0.10
C TYR A 104 -0.85 -7.07 -0.51
N ARG A 105 -0.77 -8.39 -0.67
CA ARG A 105 0.29 -9.05 -1.44
C ARG A 105 -0.24 -10.37 -2.00
N GLY A 106 0.02 -10.66 -3.27
CA GLY A 106 -0.45 -11.92 -3.85
C GLY A 106 -1.97 -12.01 -4.03
N GLY A 107 -2.69 -10.89 -3.96
CA GLY A 107 -4.16 -10.85 -3.93
C GLY A 107 -4.75 -11.05 -2.52
N GLU A 108 -3.92 -11.31 -1.52
CA GLU A 108 -4.36 -11.54 -0.14
C GLU A 108 -4.16 -10.29 0.72
N LEU A 109 -5.10 -10.07 1.65
CA LEU A 109 -4.97 -9.03 2.67
C LEU A 109 -3.97 -9.48 3.73
N VAL A 110 -2.83 -8.79 3.79
CA VAL A 110 -1.74 -9.06 4.74
C VAL A 110 -1.97 -8.32 6.05
N SER A 111 -2.37 -7.05 5.98
CA SER A 111 -2.60 -6.22 7.15
C SER A 111 -3.75 -5.24 6.94
N ASN A 112 -4.46 -4.94 8.03
CA ASN A 112 -5.53 -3.95 8.09
C ASN A 112 -5.31 -3.06 9.32
N PHE A 113 -4.91 -1.81 9.09
CA PHE A 113 -4.68 -0.83 10.15
C PHE A 113 -5.81 0.19 10.15
N LEU A 114 -6.68 0.10 11.15
CA LEU A 114 -7.73 1.08 11.39
C LEU A 114 -7.16 2.27 12.16
N SER A 115 -7.66 3.47 11.87
CA SER A 115 -7.28 4.72 12.53
C SER A 115 -5.76 4.86 12.66
N VAL A 116 -5.04 4.53 11.57
CA VAL A 116 -3.59 4.25 11.61
C VAL A 116 -2.78 5.42 12.18
N THR A 117 -3.30 6.63 12.08
CA THR A 117 -2.66 7.83 12.63
C THR A 117 -2.59 7.86 14.15
N GLU A 118 -3.41 7.09 14.88
CA GLU A 118 -3.30 6.94 16.33
C GLU A 118 -2.05 6.16 16.76
N GLN A 119 -1.36 5.50 15.82
CA GLN A 119 -0.13 4.76 16.08
C GLN A 119 1.13 5.64 15.92
N PHE A 120 0.97 6.87 15.45
CA PHE A 120 2.06 7.85 15.32
C PHE A 120 1.99 8.79 16.53
N ASN A 121 2.87 8.57 17.51
CA ASN A 121 3.00 9.41 18.72
C ASN A 121 3.37 10.86 18.39
#